data_AF-A0AAU7W033-F1
#
_entry.id   AF-A0AAU7W033-F1
#
_cell.length_a   1.000
_cell.length_b   1.000
_cell.length_c   1.000
_cell.angle_alpha   90.00
_cell.angle_beta   90.00
_cell.angle_gamma   90.00
#
_symmetry.space_group_name_H-M   'P 1'
#
loop_
_entity.id
_entity.type
_entity.pdbx_description
1 polymer ?
#
loop_
_entity_poly.entity_id
_entity_poly.type
_entity_poly.pdbx_seq_one_letter_code
_entity_poly.pdbx_strand_id
1 'polypeptide(L)'
;MIDRPSPRTAEHPMAFRWSEFRRGALAALISFNVLFLPVATIVGTISTGNPSGILVVFFYVALLHLVYVLAISAAATVIGGCAAYGLGVLLRGVSSVRRHVFAFAGLGLLVGGIVILIVGSWPKAENDIYGTLLDQITTPIVALPLLALCAFSVAYGWHWTASRALEADGVEPVSTPEGQLPD
;
A
#
# COMPACT_ATOMS: atom_id res chain seq x y z
N MET A 1 -26.11 4.57 -16.29
CA MET A 1 -24.79 5.19 -16.02
C MET A 1 -24.25 5.58 -17.38
N ILE A 2 -23.96 6.86 -17.64
CA ILE A 2 -23.44 7.30 -18.95
C ILE A 2 -21.97 6.87 -19.02
N ASP A 3 -21.62 6.02 -19.99
CA ASP A 3 -20.24 5.64 -20.24
C ASP A 3 -19.46 6.86 -20.72
N ARG A 4 -18.61 7.39 -19.84
CA ARG A 4 -17.64 8.41 -20.24
C ARG A 4 -16.57 7.75 -21.12
N PRO A 5 -16.02 8.44 -22.13
CA PRO A 5 -14.90 7.94 -22.92
C PRO A 5 -13.69 7.61 -22.05
N SER A 6 -12.92 6.57 -22.39
CA SER A 6 -11.68 6.23 -21.66
C SER A 6 -10.70 7.42 -21.68
N PRO A 7 -10.02 7.74 -20.56
CA PRO A 7 -8.99 8.76 -20.54
C PRO A 7 -7.69 8.31 -21.22
N ARG A 8 -7.55 7.03 -21.56
CA ARG A 8 -6.32 6.44 -22.11
C ARG A 8 -6.21 6.74 -23.59
N THR A 9 -5.01 7.15 -24.01
CA THR A 9 -4.66 7.45 -25.40
C THR A 9 -3.31 6.80 -25.74
N ALA A 10 -2.92 6.78 -27.01
CA ALA A 10 -1.61 6.25 -27.42
C ALA A 10 -0.43 6.97 -26.71
N GLU A 11 -0.56 8.28 -26.46
CA GLU A 11 0.44 9.08 -25.75
C GLU A 11 0.41 8.87 -24.23
N HIS A 12 -0.76 8.52 -23.68
CA HIS A 12 -0.98 8.34 -22.26
C HIS A 12 -1.67 6.98 -21.97
N PRO A 13 -0.96 5.86 -22.19
CA PRO A 13 -1.52 4.52 -22.10
C PRO A 13 -2.00 4.16 -20.68
N MET A 14 -1.46 4.81 -19.65
CA MET A 14 -1.82 4.59 -18.24
C MET A 14 -2.54 5.77 -17.60
N ALA A 15 -3.19 6.64 -18.41
CA ALA A 15 -4.06 7.66 -17.86
C ALA A 15 -5.20 7.03 -17.04
N PHE A 16 -5.62 7.70 -15.97
CA PHE A 16 -6.65 7.20 -15.06
C PHE A 16 -7.64 8.28 -14.66
N ARG A 17 -8.82 7.84 -14.25
CA ARG A 17 -9.88 8.71 -13.72
C ARG A 17 -9.70 8.90 -12.21
N TRP A 18 -10.25 10.01 -11.69
CA TRP A 18 -10.30 10.23 -10.25
C TRP A 18 -11.00 9.09 -9.47
N SER A 19 -12.05 8.50 -10.06
CA SER A 19 -12.73 7.34 -9.48
C SER A 19 -11.82 6.11 -9.38
N GLU A 20 -10.98 5.87 -10.39
CA GLU A 20 -10.02 4.77 -10.38
C GLU A 20 -8.97 5.00 -9.29
N PHE A 21 -8.41 6.21 -9.23
CA PHE A 21 -7.48 6.58 -8.17
C PHE A 21 -8.04 6.33 -6.75
N ARG A 22 -9.28 6.78 -6.50
CA ARG A 22 -9.94 6.56 -5.20
C ARG A 22 -10.11 5.08 -4.86
N ARG A 23 -10.43 4.23 -5.85
CA ARG A 23 -10.48 2.77 -5.65
C ARG A 23 -9.11 2.20 -5.31
N GLY A 24 -8.04 2.66 -5.96
CA GLY A 24 -6.68 2.22 -5.66
C GLY A 24 -6.23 2.62 -4.27
N ALA A 25 -6.50 3.86 -3.86
CA ALA A 25 -6.23 4.33 -2.50
C ALA A 25 -7.02 3.52 -1.45
N LEU A 26 -8.30 3.24 -1.71
CA LEU A 26 -9.12 2.41 -0.83
C LEU A 26 -8.61 0.96 -0.77
N ALA A 27 -8.23 0.37 -1.91
CA ALA A 27 -7.69 -0.97 -1.97
C ALA A 27 -6.37 -1.08 -1.18
N ALA A 28 -5.49 -0.07 -1.28
CA ALA A 28 -4.26 0.00 -0.50
C ALA A 28 -4.51 0.14 1.00
N LEU A 29 -5.48 0.97 1.40
CA LEU A 29 -5.87 1.13 2.81
C LEU A 29 -6.42 -0.17 3.39
N ILE A 30 -7.31 -0.84 2.66
CA ILE A 30 -7.91 -2.11 3.09
C ILE A 30 -6.84 -3.20 3.17
N SER A 31 -6.00 -3.36 2.13
CA SER A 31 -4.96 -4.39 2.12
C SER A 31 -3.95 -4.19 3.25
N PHE A 32 -3.53 -2.94 3.50
CA PHE A 32 -2.66 -2.62 4.63
C PHE A 32 -3.30 -3.05 5.95
N ASN A 33 -4.53 -2.65 6.22
CA ASN A 33 -5.19 -2.95 7.50
C ASN A 33 -5.46 -4.45 7.69
N VAL A 34 -5.87 -5.17 6.63
CA VAL A 34 -6.10 -6.62 6.68
C VAL A 34 -4.81 -7.38 6.98
N LEU A 35 -3.69 -6.96 6.37
CA LEU A 35 -2.40 -7.63 6.54
C LEU A 35 -1.63 -7.16 7.78
N PHE A 36 -1.90 -5.95 8.28
CA PHE A 36 -1.24 -5.40 9.46
C PHE A 36 -1.41 -6.31 10.67
N LEU A 37 -2.64 -6.74 10.95
CA LEU A 37 -2.95 -7.55 12.11
C LEU A 37 -2.13 -8.86 12.18
N PRO A 38 -2.11 -9.73 11.16
CA PRO A 38 -1.29 -10.94 11.19
C PRO A 38 0.21 -10.65 11.19
N VAL A 39 0.68 -9.67 10.39
CA VAL A 39 2.12 -9.34 10.31
C VAL A 39 2.63 -8.82 11.66
N ALA A 40 1.95 -7.84 12.25
CA ALA A 40 2.32 -7.27 13.54
C ALA A 40 2.22 -8.31 14.68
N THR A 41 1.24 -9.22 14.63
CA THR A 41 1.13 -10.31 15.61
C THR A 41 2.31 -11.27 15.52
N ILE A 42 2.69 -11.71 14.31
CA ILE A 42 3.83 -12.59 14.09
C ILE A 42 5.12 -11.92 14.56
N VAL A 43 5.35 -10.68 14.12
CA VAL A 43 6.56 -9.92 14.44
C VAL A 43 6.65 -9.63 15.94
N GLY A 44 5.55 -9.23 16.58
CA GLY A 44 5.48 -9.05 18.02
C GLY A 44 5.78 -10.34 18.79
N THR A 45 5.20 -11.47 18.35
CA THR A 45 5.44 -12.78 18.98
C THR A 45 6.90 -13.17 18.90
N ILE A 46 7.53 -13.04 17.73
CA ILE A 46 8.97 -13.29 17.53
C ILE A 46 9.80 -12.37 18.44
N SER A 47 9.45 -11.10 18.54
CA SER A 47 10.19 -10.10 19.32
C SER A 47 10.13 -10.37 20.83
N THR A 48 9.04 -10.97 21.33
CA THR A 48 8.94 -11.38 22.74
C THR A 48 9.70 -12.66 23.07
N GLY A 49 10.10 -13.46 22.08
CA GLY A 49 10.73 -14.76 22.28
C GLY A 49 9.82 -15.82 22.94
N ASN A 50 8.53 -15.55 23.10
CA ASN A 50 7.58 -16.43 23.78
C ASN A 50 6.41 -16.82 22.85
N PRO A 51 6.49 -17.95 22.13
CA PRO A 51 5.44 -18.36 21.19
C PRO A 51 4.08 -18.64 21.87
N SER A 52 4.09 -19.06 23.13
CA SER A 52 2.87 -19.29 23.91
C SER A 52 2.09 -17.99 24.18
N GLY A 53 2.73 -16.82 24.04
CA GLY A 53 2.14 -15.51 24.21
C GLY A 53 1.38 -14.97 22.99
N ILE A 54 1.27 -15.72 21.88
CA ILE A 54 0.69 -15.22 20.62
C ILE A 54 -0.73 -14.65 20.76
N LEU A 55 -1.58 -15.28 21.58
CA LEU A 55 -2.94 -14.77 21.81
C LEU A 55 -2.93 -13.43 22.54
N VAL A 56 -2.06 -13.26 23.53
CA VAL A 56 -1.90 -12.00 24.26
C VAL A 56 -1.39 -10.91 23.31
N VAL A 57 -0.36 -11.21 22.51
CA VAL A 57 0.16 -10.28 21.48
C VAL A 57 -0.95 -9.92 20.50
N PHE A 58 -1.71 -10.90 20.01
CA PHE A 58 -2.83 -10.66 19.10
C PHE A 58 -3.85 -9.68 19.69
N PHE A 59 -4.29 -9.87 20.93
CA PHE A 59 -5.24 -8.97 21.58
C PHE A 59 -4.69 -7.54 21.71
N TYR A 60 -3.42 -7.38 22.09
CA TYR A 60 -2.78 -6.06 22.17
C TYR A 60 -2.66 -5.40 20.80
N VAL A 61 -2.21 -6.14 19.77
CA VAL A 61 -2.12 -5.64 18.39
C VAL A 61 -3.50 -5.28 17.86
N ALA A 62 -4.52 -6.08 18.10
CA ALA A 62 -5.89 -5.80 17.67
C ALA A 62 -6.45 -4.52 18.33
N LEU A 63 -6.19 -4.33 19.62
CA LEU A 63 -6.58 -3.12 20.33
C LEU A 63 -5.85 -1.88 19.79
N LEU A 64 -4.52 -1.96 19.62
CA LEU A 64 -3.71 -0.89 19.04
C LEU A 64 -4.12 -0.58 17.59
N HIS A 65 -4.49 -1.62 16.85
CA HIS A 65 -4.99 -1.49 15.48
C HIS A 65 -6.29 -0.68 15.45
N LEU A 66 -7.24 -1.04 16.31
CA LEU A 66 -8.54 -0.38 16.40
C LEU A 66 -8.42 1.09 16.83
N VAL A 67 -7.57 1.38 17.82
CA VAL A 67 -7.46 2.72 18.42
C VAL A 67 -6.62 3.67 17.58
N TYR A 68 -5.47 3.21 17.04
CA TYR A 68 -4.47 4.09 16.43
C TYR A 68 -4.24 3.81 14.95
N VAL A 69 -3.98 2.55 14.58
CA VAL A 69 -3.48 2.23 13.23
C VAL A 69 -4.53 2.50 12.16
N LEU A 70 -5.81 2.26 12.44
CA LEU A 70 -6.88 2.61 11.50
C LEU A 70 -6.92 4.12 11.21
N ALA A 71 -6.86 4.95 12.27
CA ALA A 71 -6.89 6.40 12.13
C ALA A 71 -5.63 6.94 11.42
N ILE A 72 -4.44 6.47 11.83
CA ILE A 72 -3.16 6.88 11.24
C ILE A 72 -3.07 6.44 9.78
N SER A 73 -3.44 5.20 9.45
CA SER A 73 -3.41 4.71 8.07
C SER A 73 -4.41 5.44 7.16
N ALA A 74 -5.60 5.79 7.68
CA ALA A 74 -6.55 6.62 6.95
C ALA A 74 -5.99 8.04 6.69
N ALA A 75 -5.40 8.68 7.70
CA ALA A 75 -4.76 9.99 7.55
C ALA A 75 -3.57 9.94 6.56
N ALA A 76 -2.71 8.93 6.68
CA ALA A 76 -1.59 8.71 5.76
C ALA A 76 -2.08 8.45 4.33
N THR A 77 -3.20 7.76 4.15
CA THR A 77 -3.81 7.54 2.82
C THR A 77 -4.32 8.85 2.22
N VAL A 78 -4.93 9.73 3.02
CA VAL A 78 -5.40 11.04 2.54
C VAL A 78 -4.22 11.93 2.14
N ILE A 79 -3.22 12.05 3.01
CA ILE A 79 -2.05 12.92 2.79
C ILE A 79 -1.17 12.36 1.67
N GLY A 80 -0.80 11.08 1.76
CA GLY A 80 -0.01 10.38 0.75
C GLY A 80 -0.74 10.23 -0.58
N GLY A 81 -2.08 10.27 -0.58
CA GLY A 81 -2.91 10.24 -1.78
C GLY A 81 -2.59 11.39 -2.76
N CYS A 82 -2.28 12.58 -2.27
CA CYS A 82 -1.87 13.69 -3.13
C CYS A 82 -0.56 13.37 -3.88
N ALA A 83 0.44 12.83 -3.17
CA ALA A 83 1.71 12.41 -3.77
C ALA A 83 1.52 11.24 -4.74
N ALA A 84 0.67 10.28 -4.39
CA ALA A 84 0.31 9.15 -5.24
C ALA A 84 -0.37 9.60 -6.54
N TYR A 85 -1.28 10.58 -6.46
CA TYR A 85 -1.94 11.15 -7.63
C TYR A 85 -0.93 11.85 -8.55
N GLY A 86 -0.05 12.68 -7.99
CA GLY A 86 1.01 13.35 -8.74
C GLY A 86 1.95 12.35 -9.43
N LEU A 87 2.37 11.30 -8.72
CA LEU A 87 3.20 10.23 -9.27
C LEU A 87 2.49 9.51 -10.43
N GLY A 88 1.20 9.19 -10.27
CA GLY A 88 0.40 8.59 -11.35
C GLY A 88 0.32 9.50 -12.58
N VAL A 89 0.15 10.81 -12.40
CA VAL A 89 0.11 11.77 -13.51
C VAL A 89 1.46 11.84 -14.23
N LEU A 90 2.58 11.83 -13.50
CA LEU A 90 3.93 11.82 -14.07
C LEU A 90 4.20 10.54 -14.88
N LEU A 91 3.65 9.40 -14.44
CA LEU A 91 3.87 8.09 -15.07
C LEU A 91 2.84 7.73 -16.15
N ARG A 92 1.86 8.59 -16.46
CA ARG A 92 0.78 8.27 -17.40
C ARG A 92 1.24 7.90 -18.81
N GLY A 93 2.40 8.42 -19.24
CA GLY A 93 3.04 8.11 -20.52
C GLY A 93 3.84 6.80 -20.53
N VAL A 94 4.05 6.18 -19.36
CA VAL A 94 4.83 4.93 -19.24
C VAL A 94 3.88 3.74 -19.37
N SER A 95 4.02 2.97 -20.46
CA SER A 95 3.19 1.79 -20.74
C SER A 95 3.49 0.57 -19.85
N SER A 96 4.66 0.51 -19.23
CA SER A 96 5.09 -0.65 -18.45
C SER A 96 4.47 -0.68 -17.05
N VAL A 97 3.51 -1.59 -16.82
CA VAL A 97 2.87 -1.82 -15.51
C VAL A 97 3.90 -2.07 -14.41
N ARG A 98 4.97 -2.84 -14.70
CA ARG A 98 6.03 -3.15 -13.72
C ARG A 98 6.69 -1.88 -13.17
N ARG A 99 6.96 -0.88 -14.02
CA ARG A 99 7.57 0.39 -13.58
C ARG A 99 6.65 1.16 -12.63
N HIS A 100 5.35 1.16 -12.89
CA HIS A 100 4.37 1.74 -11.99
C HIS A 100 4.35 1.01 -10.65
N VAL A 101 4.29 -0.33 -10.66
CA VAL A 101 4.32 -1.15 -9.43
C VAL A 101 5.54 -0.82 -8.56
N PHE A 102 6.74 -0.74 -9.15
CA PHE A 102 7.94 -0.35 -8.40
C PHE A 102 7.89 1.10 -7.89
N ALA A 103 7.38 2.05 -8.69
CA ALA A 103 7.26 3.44 -8.26
C ALA A 103 6.29 3.59 -7.09
N PHE A 104 5.13 2.92 -7.14
CA PHE A 104 4.15 2.91 -6.06
C PHE A 104 4.64 2.13 -4.83
N ALA A 105 5.42 1.06 -5.00
CA ALA A 105 6.11 0.40 -3.89
C ALA A 105 7.10 1.35 -3.20
N GLY A 106 7.90 2.10 -3.98
CA GLY A 106 8.81 3.12 -3.47
C GLY A 106 8.08 4.25 -2.72
N LEU A 107 6.93 4.69 -3.22
CA LEU A 107 6.07 5.64 -2.50
C LEU A 107 5.55 5.06 -1.18
N GLY A 108 5.13 3.79 -1.17
CA GLY A 108 4.71 3.09 0.05
C GLY A 108 5.83 3.01 1.10
N LEU A 109 7.06 2.74 0.67
CA LEU A 109 8.24 2.80 1.55
C LEU A 109 8.45 4.21 2.13
N LEU A 110 8.36 5.25 1.29
CA LEU A 110 8.55 6.64 1.73
C LEU A 110 7.49 7.06 2.75
N VAL A 111 6.21 6.84 2.45
CA VAL A 111 5.09 7.18 3.34
C VAL A 111 5.17 6.38 4.63
N GLY A 112 5.41 5.07 4.53
CA GLY A 112 5.58 4.20 5.70
C GLY A 112 6.74 4.64 6.59
N GLY A 113 7.88 5.01 5.99
CA GLY A 113 9.05 5.52 6.71
C GLY A 113 8.77 6.83 7.45
N ILE A 114 8.09 7.78 6.79
CA ILE A 114 7.67 9.03 7.42
C ILE A 114 6.74 8.76 8.62
N VAL A 115 5.76 7.87 8.46
CA VAL A 115 4.84 7.50 9.55
C VAL A 115 5.60 6.86 10.72
N ILE A 116 6.52 5.94 10.46
CA ILE A 116 7.35 5.31 11.50
C ILE A 116 8.20 6.35 12.23
N LEU A 117 8.81 7.31 11.53
CA LEU A 117 9.60 8.39 12.15
C LEU A 117 8.74 9.30 13.04
N ILE A 118 7.55 9.67 12.57
CA ILE A 118 6.61 10.49 13.34
C ILE A 118 6.16 9.73 14.59
N VAL A 119 5.73 8.47 14.43
CA VAL A 119 5.24 7.65 15.54
C VAL A 119 6.35 7.34 16.54
N GLY A 120 7.57 7.05 16.07
CA GLY A 120 8.72 6.77 16.92
C GLY A 120 9.23 7.97 17.72
N SER A 121 8.88 9.20 17.30
CA SER A 121 9.24 10.45 17.99
C SER A 121 8.16 10.98 18.93
N TRP A 122 7.01 10.30 19.05
CA TRP A 122 5.95 10.69 19.98
C TRP A 122 6.46 10.62 21.43
N PRO A 123 6.15 11.60 22.29
CA PRO A 123 6.45 11.53 23.72
C PRO A 123 5.92 10.24 24.34
N LYS A 124 6.82 9.48 24.99
CA LYS A 124 6.49 8.22 25.66
C LYS A 124 6.30 8.49 27.15
N ALA A 125 5.15 8.11 27.69
CA ALA A 125 4.99 8.04 29.14
C ALA A 125 5.76 6.81 29.64
N GLU A 126 6.74 7.00 30.53
CA GLU A 126 7.68 5.97 30.99
C GLU A 126 7.03 4.76 31.70
N ASN A 127 5.74 4.84 32.05
CA ASN A 127 5.02 3.83 32.83
C ASN A 127 3.86 3.16 32.08
N ASP A 128 3.71 3.39 30.77
CA ASP A 128 2.56 2.86 30.02
C ASP A 128 2.96 1.75 29.03
N ILE A 129 2.16 0.69 28.98
CA ILE A 129 2.33 -0.47 28.07
C ILE A 129 2.41 -0.01 26.62
N TYR A 130 1.71 1.08 26.29
CA TYR A 130 1.77 1.71 24.97
C TYR A 130 3.14 2.31 24.65
N GLY A 131 3.86 2.84 25.63
CA GLY A 131 5.21 3.38 25.46
C GLY A 131 6.19 2.32 24.99
N THR A 132 6.19 1.15 25.62
CA THR A 132 7.07 0.04 25.22
C THR A 132 6.79 -0.48 23.81
N LEU A 133 5.52 -0.54 23.41
CA LEU A 133 5.15 -0.94 22.03
C LEU A 133 5.59 0.10 20.99
N LEU A 134 5.47 1.39 21.31
CA LEU A 134 5.92 2.47 20.45
C LEU A 134 7.46 2.49 20.33
N ASP A 135 8.20 2.16 21.39
CA ASP A 135 9.65 1.98 21.34
C ASP A 135 10.07 0.89 20.36
N GLN A 136 9.30 -0.19 20.34
CA GLN A 136 9.61 -1.32 19.46
C GLN A 136 9.35 -1.00 17.99
N ILE A 137 8.46 -0.06 17.65
CA ILE A 137 8.12 0.23 16.24
C ILE A 137 9.31 0.71 15.41
N THR A 138 10.29 1.35 16.05
CA THR A 138 11.52 1.83 15.39
C THR A 138 12.61 0.78 15.31
N THR A 139 12.47 -0.34 16.01
CA THR A 139 13.47 -1.41 15.94
C THR A 139 13.46 -2.05 14.56
N PRO A 140 14.62 -2.39 13.95
CA PRO A 140 14.66 -2.93 12.59
C PRO A 140 13.80 -4.18 12.39
N ILE A 141 13.70 -5.04 13.42
CA ILE A 141 12.90 -6.27 13.38
C ILE A 141 11.40 -6.00 13.23
N VAL A 142 10.90 -4.84 13.71
CA VAL A 142 9.51 -4.41 13.57
C VAL A 142 9.33 -3.47 12.37
N ALA A 143 10.22 -2.49 12.22
CA ALA A 143 10.12 -1.47 11.19
C ALA A 143 10.19 -2.05 9.77
N LEU A 144 11.11 -2.99 9.50
CA LEU A 144 11.32 -3.52 8.15
C LEU A 144 10.10 -4.31 7.63
N PRO A 145 9.49 -5.24 8.40
CA PRO A 145 8.23 -5.87 7.98
C PRO A 145 7.09 -4.88 7.74
N LEU A 146 6.96 -3.85 8.57
CA LEU A 146 5.91 -2.83 8.40
C LEU A 146 6.15 -1.98 7.14
N LEU A 147 7.40 -1.61 6.84
CA LEU A 147 7.76 -0.93 5.60
C LEU A 147 7.47 -1.79 4.37
N ALA A 148 7.84 -3.07 4.41
CA ALA A 148 7.55 -4.01 3.34
C ALA A 148 6.03 -4.14 3.13
N LEU A 149 5.26 -4.19 4.22
CA LEU A 149 3.80 -4.20 4.17
C LEU A 149 3.23 -2.92 3.53
N CYS A 150 3.73 -1.74 3.89
CA CYS A 150 3.32 -0.48 3.26
C CYS A 150 3.61 -0.49 1.76
N ALA A 151 4.82 -0.86 1.36
CA ALA A 151 5.24 -0.95 -0.03
C ALA A 151 4.33 -1.91 -0.83
N PHE A 152 4.09 -3.10 -0.27
CA PHE A 152 3.25 -4.11 -0.88
C PHE A 152 1.81 -3.63 -1.03
N SER A 153 1.24 -3.02 0.01
CA SER A 153 -0.17 -2.59 0.03
C SER A 153 -0.45 -1.50 -1.01
N VAL A 154 0.46 -0.52 -1.12
CA VAL A 154 0.34 0.57 -2.12
C VAL A 154 0.54 0.03 -3.54
N ALA A 155 1.56 -0.80 -3.76
CA ALA A 155 1.81 -1.42 -5.06
C ALA A 155 0.65 -2.32 -5.50
N TYR A 156 0.10 -3.12 -4.58
CA TYR A 156 -1.06 -3.97 -4.81
C TYR A 156 -2.31 -3.16 -5.15
N GLY A 157 -2.62 -2.12 -4.37
CA GLY A 157 -3.78 -1.27 -4.61
C GLY A 157 -3.76 -0.60 -5.99
N TRP A 158 -2.58 -0.14 -6.41
CA TRP A 158 -2.38 0.37 -7.77
C TRP A 158 -2.54 -0.73 -8.82
N HIS A 159 -1.80 -1.84 -8.70
CA HIS A 159 -1.83 -2.95 -9.66
C HIS A 159 -3.26 -3.44 -9.89
N TRP A 160 -3.97 -3.77 -8.81
CA TRP A 160 -5.34 -4.26 -8.88
C TRP A 160 -6.26 -3.26 -9.60
N THR A 161 -6.16 -1.97 -9.28
CA THR A 161 -7.00 -0.94 -9.90
C THR A 161 -6.68 -0.74 -11.37
N ALA A 162 -5.39 -0.72 -11.72
CA ALA A 162 -4.92 -0.54 -13.09
C ALA A 162 -5.33 -1.72 -13.96
N SER A 163 -5.12 -2.97 -13.50
CA SER A 163 -5.56 -4.18 -14.22
C SER A 163 -7.05 -4.15 -14.52
N ARG A 164 -7.89 -3.86 -13.52
CA ARG A 164 -9.35 -3.81 -13.74
C ARG A 164 -9.79 -2.68 -14.67
N ALA A 165 -9.07 -1.57 -14.68
CA ALA A 165 -9.37 -0.46 -15.56
C ALA A 165 -8.96 -0.76 -17.02
N LEU A 166 -7.83 -1.45 -17.22
CA LEU A 166 -7.41 -1.92 -18.53
C LEU A 166 -8.34 -3.00 -19.10
N GLU A 167 -8.79 -3.93 -18.26
CA GLU A 167 -9.82 -4.92 -18.63
C GLU A 167 -11.14 -4.26 -19.05
N ALA A 168 -11.59 -3.23 -18.31
CA ALA A 168 -12.83 -2.52 -18.58
C ALA A 168 -12.79 -1.69 -19.87
N ASP A 169 -11.61 -1.22 -20.26
CA ASP A 169 -11.42 -0.46 -21.50
C ASP A 169 -11.49 -1.34 -22.75
N GLY A 170 -11.56 -2.66 -22.59
CA GLY A 170 -11.72 -3.57 -23.72
C GLY A 170 -10.58 -3.45 -24.72
N VAL A 171 -9.36 -3.18 -24.25
CA VAL A 171 -8.16 -3.28 -25.09
C VAL A 171 -8.09 -4.75 -25.49
N GLU A 172 -8.62 -5.07 -26.68
CA GLU A 172 -8.40 -6.36 -27.31
C GLU A 172 -6.89 -6.57 -27.30
N PRO A 173 -6.39 -7.64 -26.67
CA PRO A 173 -4.97 -7.95 -26.75
C PRO A 173 -4.64 -7.98 -28.24
N VAL A 174 -3.79 -7.05 -28.69
CA VAL A 174 -3.31 -7.01 -30.07
C VAL A 174 -2.83 -8.42 -30.35
N SER A 175 -3.61 -9.17 -31.12
CA SER A 175 -3.25 -10.51 -31.53
C SER A 175 -1.93 -10.34 -32.28
N THR A 176 -0.83 -10.74 -31.64
CA THR A 176 0.46 -10.85 -32.30
C THR A 176 0.17 -11.57 -33.61
N PRO A 177 0.46 -11.00 -34.80
CA PRO A 177 0.15 -11.67 -36.05
C PRO A 177 0.88 -13.00 -36.06
N GLU A 178 0.13 -14.04 -35.73
CA GLU A 178 0.57 -15.42 -35.67
C GLU A 178 0.65 -15.86 -37.12
N GLY A 179 1.86 -15.82 -37.68
CA GLY A 179 2.12 -16.32 -39.03
C GLY A 179 2.47 -15.25 -40.05
N GLN A 180 3.66 -14.68 -39.94
CA GLN A 180 4.50 -14.47 -41.12
C GLN A 180 5.79 -15.24 -40.88
N LEU A 181 5.74 -16.55 -41.18
CA LEU A 181 6.94 -17.30 -41.47
C LEU A 181 7.54 -16.70 -42.75
N PRO A 182 8.82 -16.28 -42.76
CA PRO A 182 9.48 -15.88 -43.99
C PRO A 182 9.65 -17.12 -44.89
N ASP A 183 9.26 -16.97 -46.16
CA ASP A 183 9.49 -17.94 -47.25
C ASP A 183 11.00 -18.11 -47.56
#